data_AF-A0A2N2JQT9-F1
#
_entry.id   AF-A0A2N2JQT9-F1
#
_cell.length_a   1.000
_cell.length_b   1.000
_cell.length_c   1.000
_cell.angle_alpha   90.00
_cell.angle_beta   90.00
_cell.angle_gamma   90.00
#
_symmetry.space_group_name_H-M   'P 1'
#
loop_
_entity.id
_entity.type
_entity.pdbx_description
1 polymer ?
#
loop_
_entity_poly.entity_id
_entity_poly.type
_entity_poly.pdbx_seq_one_letter_code
_entity_poly.pdbx_strand_id
1 'polypeptide(L)'
;MYCSYFGFREKPFTITPNPHFIFLSKNHKEAFAHLLYGIDNHAGFIELTGEVGTGKTTVLRTLLNQLDSDSYRTALIFNPSLSA
;
A
#
# COMPACT_ATOMS: atom_id res chain seq x y z
N MET A 1 -9.28 -7.38 28.81
CA MET A 1 -10.50 -6.78 29.36
C MET A 1 -11.35 -6.08 28.30
N TYR A 2 -10.84 -5.05 27.59
CA TYR A 2 -11.58 -4.41 26.48
C TYR A 2 -11.75 -5.32 25.26
N CYS A 3 -10.67 -5.93 24.76
CA CYS A 3 -10.73 -6.82 23.60
C CYS A 3 -11.65 -8.03 23.82
N SER A 4 -11.59 -8.64 25.01
CA SER A 4 -12.46 -9.76 25.40
C SER A 4 -13.94 -9.36 25.49
N TYR A 5 -14.24 -8.14 25.93
CA TYR A 5 -15.62 -7.64 26.03
C TYR A 5 -16.23 -7.34 24.64
N PHE A 6 -15.45 -6.77 23.72
CA PHE A 6 -15.90 -6.42 22.36
C PHE A 6 -15.61 -7.48 21.29
N GLY A 7 -14.99 -8.61 21.67
CA GLY A 7 -14.62 -9.66 20.72
C GLY A 7 -13.47 -9.30 19.76
N PHE A 8 -12.65 -8.30 20.10
CA PHE A 8 -11.49 -7.94 19.29
C PHE A 8 -10.32 -8.90 19.52
N ARG A 9 -9.58 -9.21 18.45
CA ARG A 9 -8.37 -10.04 18.51
C ARG A 9 -7.16 -9.27 19.01
N GLU A 10 -7.14 -7.97 18.80
CA GLU A 10 -6.06 -7.06 19.19
C GLU A 10 -6.62 -5.70 19.57
N LYS A 11 -5.76 -4.81 20.09
CA LYS A 11 -6.17 -3.47 20.53
C LYS A 11 -6.64 -2.66 19.31
N PRO A 12 -7.92 -2.23 19.25
CA PRO A 12 -8.39 -1.40 18.15
C PRO A 12 -7.87 0.03 18.27
N PHE A 13 -7.95 0.80 17.17
CA PHE A 13 -7.65 2.24 17.10
C PHE A 13 -6.22 2.61 17.55
N THR A 14 -5.22 1.85 17.12
CA THR A 14 -3.82 2.25 17.29
C THR A 14 -3.52 3.54 16.51
N ILE A 15 -2.64 4.38 17.05
CA ILE A 15 -2.24 5.65 16.39
C ILE A 15 -1.57 5.37 15.05
N THR A 16 -0.81 4.29 14.98
CA THR A 16 -0.15 3.85 13.74
C THR A 16 -1.14 3.06 12.89
N PRO A 17 -1.33 3.42 11.60
CA PRO A 17 -2.13 2.62 10.68
C PRO A 17 -1.55 1.21 10.57
N ASN A 18 -2.37 0.19 10.82
CA ASN A 18 -1.96 -1.21 10.67
C ASN A 18 -2.29 -1.67 9.23
N PRO A 19 -1.28 -2.07 8.42
CA PRO A 19 -1.47 -2.50 7.04
C PRO A 19 -2.44 -3.67 6.85
N HIS A 20 -2.63 -4.51 7.88
CA HIS A 20 -3.56 -5.65 7.81
C HIS A 20 -5.03 -5.23 7.71
N PHE A 21 -5.36 -4.01 8.12
CA PHE A 21 -6.72 -3.48 8.09
C PHE A 21 -6.96 -2.50 6.94
N ILE A 22 -6.24 -2.68 5.83
CA ILE A 22 -6.43 -1.80 4.68
C ILE A 22 -7.82 -1.97 4.06
N PHE A 23 -8.50 -0.83 3.86
CA PHE A 23 -9.70 -0.77 3.05
C PHE A 23 -9.37 -0.21 1.66
N LEU A 24 -9.33 -1.10 0.66
CA LEU A 24 -9.21 -0.70 -0.73
C LEU A 24 -10.57 -0.20 -1.22
N SER A 25 -10.76 1.12 -1.20
CA SER A 25 -11.89 1.78 -1.86
C SER A 25 -11.89 1.46 -3.36
N LYS A 26 -13.00 1.77 -4.06
CA LYS A 26 -13.09 1.54 -5.51
C LYS A 26 -11.89 2.15 -6.25
N ASN A 27 -11.57 3.41 -5.97
CA ASN A 27 -10.46 4.11 -6.60
C ASN A 27 -9.10 3.49 -6.23
N HIS A 28 -8.92 3.04 -4.98
CA HIS A 28 -7.69 2.33 -4.58
C HIS A 28 -7.52 1.01 -5.34
N LYS A 29 -8.62 0.26 -5.54
CA LYS A 29 -8.59 -1.01 -6.30
C LYS A 29 -8.23 -0.79 -7.77
N GLU A 30 -8.84 0.22 -8.41
CA GLU A 30 -8.54 0.57 -9.79
C GLU A 30 -7.07 0.99 -9.95
N ALA A 31 -6.59 1.89 -9.10
CA ALA A 31 -5.17 2.30 -9.10
C ALA A 31 -4.23 1.10 -8.90
N PHE A 32 -4.54 0.22 -7.94
CA PHE A 32 -3.76 -0.99 -7.69
C PHE A 32 -3.70 -1.91 -8.93
N ALA A 33 -4.85 -2.14 -9.58
CA ALA A 33 -4.93 -2.98 -10.76
C ALA A 33 -4.10 -2.42 -11.93
N HIS A 34 -4.12 -1.10 -12.13
CA HIS A 34 -3.29 -0.43 -13.14
C HIS A 34 -1.80 -0.56 -12.85
N LEU A 35 -1.38 -0.44 -11.59
CA LEU A 35 0.01 -0.63 -11.20
C LEU A 35 0.47 -2.07 -11.48
N LEU A 36 -0.34 -3.06 -11.08
CA LEU A 36 -0.01 -4.47 -11.30
C LEU A 36 0.07 -4.80 -12.79
N TYR A 37 -0.92 -4.35 -13.57
CA TYR A 37 -0.91 -4.51 -15.03
C TYR A 37 0.34 -3.90 -15.67
N GLY A 38 0.73 -2.69 -15.26
CA GLY A 38 1.92 -2.04 -15.82
C GLY A 38 3.23 -2.75 -15.44
N ILE A 39 3.30 -3.35 -14.23
CA ILE A 39 4.44 -4.18 -13.81
C ILE A 39 4.52 -5.44 -14.67
N ASP A 40 3.42 -6.17 -14.82
CA ASP A 40 3.35 -7.44 -15.56
C ASP A 40 3.62 -7.28 -17.06
N ASN A 41 3.26 -6.13 -17.62
CA ASN A 41 3.48 -5.82 -19.03
C ASN A 41 4.77 -5.03 -19.27
N HIS A 42 5.63 -4.86 -18.26
CA HIS A 42 6.89 -4.12 -18.36
C HIS A 42 6.74 -2.73 -19.00
N ALA A 43 5.73 -1.96 -18.57
CA ALA A 43 5.43 -0.62 -19.08
C ALA A 43 6.56 0.42 -18.85
N GLY A 44 7.61 0.05 -18.13
CA GLY A 44 8.80 0.85 -17.87
C GLY A 44 8.60 1.82 -16.69
N PHE A 45 7.68 2.76 -16.82
CA PHE A 45 7.39 3.76 -15.78
C PHE A 45 5.89 3.92 -15.54
N ILE A 46 5.49 3.96 -14.28
CA ILE A 46 4.10 4.13 -13.87
C ILE A 46 4.04 5.22 -12.81
N GLU A 47 3.18 6.21 -13.01
CA GLU A 47 2.98 7.31 -12.07
C GLU A 47 1.63 7.16 -11.36
N LEU A 48 1.64 7.20 -10.02
CA LEU A 48 0.42 7.25 -9.22
C LEU A 48 0.22 8.67 -8.67
N THR A 49 -0.77 9.38 -9.21
CA THR A 49 -1.09 10.76 -8.82
C THR A 49 -2.36 10.84 -7.96
N GLY A 50 -2.58 12.00 -7.35
CA GLY A 50 -3.74 12.28 -6.49
C GLY A 50 -3.43 13.30 -5.41
N GLU A 51 -4.46 13.86 -4.78
CA GLU A 51 -4.31 14.90 -3.76
C GLU A 51 -3.61 14.42 -2.47
N VAL A 52 -3.22 15.36 -1.61
CA VAL A 52 -2.64 15.02 -0.29
C VAL A 52 -3.67 14.23 0.52
N GLY A 53 -3.23 13.14 1.16
CA GLY A 53 -4.10 12.31 1.99
C GLY A 53 -4.95 11.27 1.25
N THR A 54 -4.88 11.18 -0.09
CA THR A 54 -5.69 10.21 -0.88
C THR A 54 -5.18 8.77 -0.84
N GLY A 55 -4.26 8.43 0.06
CA GLY A 55 -3.81 7.04 0.22
C GLY A 55 -2.82 6.52 -0.82
N LYS A 56 -2.18 7.38 -1.64
CA LYS A 56 -1.16 6.96 -2.62
C LYS A 56 -0.08 6.04 -2.02
N THR A 57 0.54 6.47 -0.92
CA THR A 57 1.56 5.69 -0.19
C THR A 57 0.99 4.38 0.33
N THR A 58 -0.27 4.38 0.75
CA THR A 58 -0.97 3.19 1.25
C THR A 58 -1.18 2.16 0.14
N VAL A 59 -1.62 2.60 -1.06
CA VAL A 59 -1.74 1.73 -2.24
C VAL A 59 -0.38 1.15 -2.63
N LEU A 60 0.66 1.98 -2.68
CA LEU A 60 2.00 1.55 -3.08
C LEU A 60 2.61 0.55 -2.10
N ARG A 61 2.45 0.77 -0.78
CA ARG A 61 2.86 -0.21 0.24
C ARG A 61 2.09 -1.52 0.15
N THR A 62 0.81 -1.46 -0.21
CA THR A 62 -0.03 -2.66 -0.37
C THR A 62 0.43 -3.48 -1.56
N LEU A 63 0.76 -2.81 -2.68
CA LEU A 63 1.33 -3.47 -3.85
C LEU A 63 2.61 -4.20 -3.50
N LEU A 64 3.55 -3.52 -2.84
CA LEU A 64 4.81 -4.13 -2.43
C LEU A 64 4.64 -5.35 -1.51
N ASN A 65 3.63 -5.34 -0.63
CA ASN A 65 3.33 -6.47 0.25
C ASN A 65 2.62 -7.64 -0.46
N GLN A 66 2.01 -7.41 -1.62
CA GLN A 66 1.28 -8.44 -2.38
C GLN A 66 2.07 -9.01 -3.56
N LEU A 67 3.12 -8.32 -4.01
CA LEU A 67 4.02 -8.85 -5.03
C LEU A 67 4.74 -10.08 -4.47
N ASP A 68 4.68 -11.16 -5.25
CA ASP A 68 5.34 -12.41 -4.91
C ASP A 68 6.86 -12.23 -4.86
N SER A 69 7.46 -12.60 -3.74
CA SER A 69 8.90 -12.48 -3.54
C SER A 69 9.72 -13.42 -4.42
N ASP A 70 9.12 -14.49 -4.95
CA ASP A 70 9.84 -15.40 -5.85
C ASP A 70 9.92 -14.84 -7.27
N SER A 71 8.89 -14.10 -7.69
CA SER A 71 8.78 -13.49 -9.01
C SER A 71 9.37 -12.07 -9.10
N TYR A 72 9.34 -11.29 -8.01
CA TYR A 72 9.74 -9.88 -8.02
C TYR A 72 10.81 -9.56 -6.99
N ARG A 73 11.76 -8.70 -7.39
CA ARG A 73 12.70 -8.03 -6.48
C ARG A 73 12.30 -6.57 -6.38
N THR A 74 11.91 -6.15 -5.17
CA THR A 74 11.38 -4.81 -4.94
C THR A 74 12.32 -3.98 -4.06
N ALA A 75 12.38 -2.69 -4.32
CA ALA A 75 13.05 -1.71 -3.47
C ALA A 75 12.15 -0.48 -3.32
N LEU A 76 12.03 0.02 -2.08
CA LEU A 76 11.28 1.24 -1.79
C LEU A 76 12.25 2.35 -1.41
N ILE A 77 12.35 3.38 -2.26
CA ILE A 77 13.11 4.59 -1.96
C ILE A 77 12.16 5.58 -1.32
N PHE A 78 12.29 5.77 -0.01
CA PHE A 78 11.54 6.78 0.73
C PHE A 78 12.35 8.07 0.76
N ASN A 79 11.78 9.15 0.23
CA ASN A 79 12.45 10.42 -0.02
C ASN A 79 13.62 10.34 -1.03
N PRO A 80 13.35 10.53 -2.34
CA PRO A 80 14.37 10.48 -3.37
C PRO A 80 15.22 11.77 -3.46
N SER A 81 15.11 12.70 -2.50
CA SER A 81 15.92 13.92 -2.51
C SER A 81 17.41 13.56 -2.38
N LEU A 82 18.18 13.82 -3.44
CA LEU A 82 19.63 13.73 -3.39
C LEU A 82 20.17 15.10 -2.99
N SER A 83 20.75 15.21 -1.80
CA SER A 83 21.58 16.36 -1.44
C SER A 83 22.90 16.27 -2.22
N ALA A 84 23.25 17.35 -2.93
CA ALA A 84 24.52 17.46 -3.67
C ALA A 84 25.73 17.55 -2.73
#